data_AF-A0A117SS01-F1
#
_entry.id   AF-A0A117SS01-F1
#
_cell.length_a   1.000
_cell.length_b   1.000
_cell.length_c   1.000
_cell.angle_alpha   90.00
_cell.angle_beta   90.00
_cell.angle_gamma   90.00
#
_symmetry.space_group_name_H-M   'P 1'
#
loop_
_entity.id
_entity.type
_entity.pdbx_description
1 polymer ?
#
loop_
_entity_poly.entity_id
_entity_poly.type
_entity_poly.pdbx_seq_one_letter_code
_entity_poly.pdbx_strand_id
1 'polypeptide(L)'
;MVKLSRGIYTLTDSGNGLAERMLGKHRILEVFLGILGFNQLETHVYAHELEHVNDLVIDKIYNMLGRPRVCPHGNPIYGKPEGVRLSKSYPGRVIITAVAELKSVLSFLASNKISVNDTLTVIRRRRGDVTVDFNGRQIVIDESIASGIVVIGTR
;
A
#
# COMPACT_ATOMS: atom_id res chain seq x y z
N MET A 1 -9.65 20.25 -7.04
CA MET A 1 -9.69 19.37 -8.24
C MET A 1 -10.01 20.21 -9.45
N VAL A 2 -9.51 19.84 -10.62
CA VAL A 2 -9.84 20.45 -11.92
C VAL A 2 -10.37 19.37 -12.87
N LYS A 3 -11.32 19.74 -13.72
CA LYS A 3 -11.91 18.85 -14.72
C LYS A 3 -11.02 18.83 -15.96
N LEU A 4 -10.58 17.64 -16.38
CA LEU A 4 -9.80 17.46 -17.60
C LEU A 4 -10.71 17.20 -18.80
N SER A 5 -11.75 16.38 -18.62
CA SER A 5 -12.75 16.07 -19.63
C SER A 5 -14.05 15.55 -18.98
N ARG A 6 -15.03 15.10 -19.77
CA ARG A 6 -16.31 14.60 -19.23
C ARG A 6 -16.06 13.39 -18.32
N GLY A 7 -16.30 13.57 -17.02
CA GLY A 7 -16.12 12.52 -16.01
C GLY A 7 -14.68 12.31 -15.53
N ILE A 8 -13.70 13.04 -16.07
CA ILE A 8 -12.29 12.91 -15.69
C ILE A 8 -11.87 14.16 -14.92
N TYR A 9 -11.37 13.95 -13.71
CA TYR A 9 -10.87 14.98 -12.82
C TYR A 9 -9.45 14.65 -12.37
N THR A 10 -8.69 15.69 -12.06
CA THR A 10 -7.39 15.57 -11.40
C THR A 10 -7.31 16.53 -10.22
N LEU A 11 -6.41 16.26 -9.29
CA LEU A 11 -6.09 17.22 -8.23
C LEU A 11 -5.31 18.40 -8.82
N THR A 12 -5.55 19.59 -8.25
CA THR A 12 -4.66 20.75 -8.44
C THR A 12 -3.37 20.50 -7.67
N ASP A 13 -2.31 21.28 -7.90
CA ASP A 13 -1.06 21.16 -7.14
C ASP A 13 -1.29 21.35 -5.62
N SER A 14 -2.13 22.33 -5.26
CA SER A 14 -2.58 22.52 -3.87
C SER A 14 -3.34 21.30 -3.32
N GLY A 15 -4.15 20.65 -4.17
CA GLY A 15 -4.89 19.43 -3.82
C GLY A 15 -3.97 18.22 -3.66
N ASN A 16 -2.95 18.09 -4.52
CA ASN A 16 -1.92 17.06 -4.39
C ASN A 16 -1.14 17.24 -3.09
N GLY A 17 -0.74 18.47 -2.76
CA GLY A 17 -0.05 18.76 -1.49
C GLY A 17 -0.92 18.47 -0.26
N LEU A 18 -2.24 18.72 -0.33
CA LEU A 18 -3.15 18.35 0.76
C LEU A 18 -3.30 16.83 0.87
N ALA A 19 -3.49 16.13 -0.25
CA ALA A 19 -3.63 14.68 -0.27
C ALA A 19 -2.37 13.98 0.25
N GLU A 20 -1.18 14.45 -0.15
CA GLU A 20 0.09 13.93 0.36
C GLU A 20 0.25 14.15 1.87
N ARG A 21 -0.15 15.33 2.38
CA ARG A 21 -0.16 15.56 3.83
C ARG A 21 -1.11 14.61 4.57
N MET A 22 -2.34 14.43 4.08
CA MET A 22 -3.30 13.53 4.74
C MET A 22 -2.81 12.08 4.72
N LEU A 23 -2.31 11.59 3.58
CA LEU A 23 -1.72 10.25 3.48
C LEU A 23 -0.50 10.09 4.38
N GLY A 24 0.35 11.12 4.50
CA GLY A 24 1.48 11.10 5.42
C GLY A 24 1.03 10.95 6.87
N LYS A 25 0.01 11.71 7.30
CA LYS A 25 -0.56 11.60 8.65
C LYS A 25 -1.11 10.20 8.92
N HIS A 26 -1.89 9.65 7.98
CA HIS A 26 -2.42 8.30 8.06
C HIS A 26 -1.29 7.28 8.26
N ARG A 27 -0.29 7.29 7.39
CA ARG A 27 0.84 6.36 7.41
C ARG A 27 1.71 6.48 8.67
N ILE A 28 1.89 7.69 9.21
CA ILE A 28 2.58 7.90 10.49
C ILE A 28 1.80 7.25 11.64
N LEU A 29 0.47 7.41 11.65
CA LEU A 29 -0.39 6.80 12.65
C LEU A 29 -0.40 5.27 12.53
N GLU A 30 -0.37 4.71 11.33
CA GLU A 30 -0.23 3.25 11.14
C GLU A 30 1.05 2.72 11.80
N VAL A 31 2.19 3.40 11.62
CA VAL A 31 3.45 3.02 12.29
C VAL A 31 3.31 3.11 13.81
N PHE A 32 2.76 4.22 14.31
CA PHE A 32 2.55 4.43 15.73
C PHE A 32 1.68 3.35 16.36
N LEU A 33 0.53 3.04 15.75
CA LEU A 33 -0.39 2.00 16.21
C LEU A 33 0.24 0.60 16.13
N GLY A 34 1.08 0.34 15.12
CA GLY A 34 1.85 -0.90 15.05
C GLY A 34 2.79 -1.10 16.25
N ILE A 35 3.41 -0.03 16.75
CA ILE A 35 4.24 -0.09 17.98
C ILE A 35 3.38 -0.40 19.21
N LEU A 36 2.12 0.02 19.23
CA LEU A 36 1.18 -0.31 20.30
C LEU A 36 0.67 -1.77 20.23
N GLY A 37 1.05 -2.53 19.20
CA GLY A 37 0.73 -3.94 19.06
C GLY A 37 -0.51 -4.25 18.22
N PHE A 38 -1.10 -3.26 17.56
CA PHE A 38 -2.21 -3.49 16.62
C PHE A 38 -1.73 -4.19 15.36
N ASN A 39 -2.57 -5.06 14.79
CA ASN A 39 -2.28 -5.72 13.51
C ASN A 39 -2.53 -4.77 12.33
N GLN A 40 -2.06 -5.13 11.12
CA GLN A 40 -2.13 -4.25 9.94
C GLN A 40 -3.56 -3.74 9.61
N LEU A 41 -4.58 -4.60 9.77
CA LEU A 41 -5.96 -4.19 9.49
C LEU A 41 -6.46 -3.21 10.55
N GLU A 42 -6.18 -3.47 11.82
CA GLU A 42 -6.52 -2.57 12.93
C GLU A 42 -5.80 -1.22 12.79
N THR A 43 -4.50 -1.23 12.48
CA THR A 43 -3.73 0.01 12.30
C THR A 43 -4.33 0.88 11.20
N HIS A 44 -4.77 0.29 10.08
CA HIS A 44 -5.37 1.03 8.99
C HIS A 44 -6.73 1.64 9.39
N VAL A 45 -7.58 0.85 10.06
CA VAL A 45 -8.90 1.33 10.53
C VAL A 45 -8.75 2.46 11.53
N TYR A 46 -7.91 2.30 12.56
CA TYR A 46 -7.74 3.32 13.59
C TYR A 46 -6.95 4.54 13.08
N ALA A 47 -6.01 4.37 12.14
CA ALA A 47 -5.37 5.51 11.50
C ALA A 47 -6.37 6.39 10.75
N HIS A 48 -7.38 5.79 10.10
CA HIS A 48 -8.46 6.53 9.43
C HIS A 48 -9.29 7.37 10.41
N GLU A 49 -9.51 6.89 11.64
CA GLU A 49 -10.21 7.65 12.68
C GLU A 49 -9.36 8.82 13.22
N LEU A 50 -8.05 8.67 13.23
CA LEU A 50 -7.10 9.59 13.87
C LEU A 50 -6.43 10.58 12.90
N GLU A 51 -6.48 10.36 11.58
CA GLU A 51 -5.74 11.18 10.59
C GLU A 51 -6.14 12.67 10.55
N HIS A 52 -7.30 13.01 11.12
CA HIS A 52 -7.78 14.38 11.25
C HIS A 52 -7.23 15.14 12.46
N VAL A 53 -6.45 14.48 13.34
CA VAL A 53 -5.79 15.10 14.50
C VAL A 53 -4.85 16.24 14.06
N ASN A 54 -4.61 17.22 14.94
CA ASN A 54 -3.75 18.38 14.66
C ASN A 54 -2.34 17.98 14.17
N ASP A 55 -1.81 18.71 13.19
CA ASP A 55 -0.51 18.43 12.56
C ASP A 55 0.65 18.45 13.57
N LEU A 56 0.60 19.30 14.60
CA LEU A 56 1.63 19.35 15.65
C LEU A 56 1.72 18.03 16.44
N VAL A 57 0.60 17.34 16.62
CA VAL A 57 0.56 16.03 17.30
C VAL A 57 1.19 14.98 16.39
N ILE A 58 0.84 14.98 15.11
CA ILE A 58 1.43 14.07 14.13
C ILE A 58 2.94 14.29 14.01
N ASP A 59 3.41 15.54 13.98
CA ASP A 59 4.84 15.85 13.94
C ASP A 59 5.59 15.34 15.17
N LYS A 60 4.99 15.46 16.37
CA LYS A 60 5.56 14.90 17.60
C LYS A 60 5.64 13.38 17.54
N ILE A 61 4.59 12.71 17.08
CA ILE A 61 4.58 11.25 16.86
C ILE A 61 5.66 10.89 15.84
N TYR A 62 5.72 11.58 14.70
CA TYR A 62 6.67 11.27 13.63
C TYR A 62 8.12 11.40 14.09
N ASN A 63 8.43 12.43 14.88
CA ASN A 63 9.75 12.60 15.47
C ASN A 63 10.05 11.54 16.54
N MET A 64 9.08 11.17 17.39
CA MET A 64 9.22 10.09 18.36
C MET A 64 9.56 8.76 17.67
N LEU A 65 8.98 8.50 16.50
CA LEU A 65 9.23 7.30 15.69
C LEU A 65 10.59 7.31 14.97
N GLY A 66 11.39 8.38 15.10
CA GLY A 66 12.66 8.51 14.36
C GLY A 66 12.47 8.81 12.87
N ARG A 67 11.33 9.39 12.49
CA ARG A 67 10.97 9.78 11.11
C ARG A 67 11.06 8.60 10.12
N PRO A 68 10.25 7.54 10.32
CA PRO A 68 10.23 6.37 9.44
C PRO A 68 9.99 6.76 7.99
N ARG A 69 10.60 6.03 7.05
CA ARG A 69 10.43 6.31 5.61
C ARG A 69 9.23 5.63 4.98
N VAL A 70 8.76 4.54 5.58
CA VAL A 70 7.67 3.68 5.06
C VAL A 70 6.70 3.30 6.18
N CYS A 71 5.44 3.05 5.83
CA CYS A 71 4.43 2.51 6.73
C CYS A 71 4.49 0.96 6.76
N PRO A 72 3.72 0.29 7.65
CA PRO A 72 3.67 -1.17 7.74
C PRO A 72 3.23 -1.87 6.44
N HIS A 73 2.52 -1.15 5.56
CA HIS A 73 2.08 -1.63 4.24
C HIS A 73 3.13 -1.42 3.13
N GLY A 74 4.34 -0.98 3.48
CA GLY A 74 5.45 -0.74 2.54
C GLY A 74 5.34 0.56 1.74
N ASN A 75 4.27 1.34 1.91
CA ASN A 75 4.13 2.63 1.25
C ASN A 75 5.06 3.67 1.89
N PRO A 76 5.77 4.50 1.11
CA PRO A 76 6.50 5.63 1.66
C PRO A 76 5.58 6.56 2.47
N ILE A 77 6.04 7.12 3.59
CA ILE A 77 5.23 8.08 4.36
C ILE A 77 4.79 9.24 3.45
N TYR A 78 5.70 9.75 2.63
CA TYR A 78 5.43 10.74 1.59
C TYR A 78 5.90 10.21 0.23
N GLY A 79 5.19 10.57 -0.84
CA GLY A 79 5.47 10.06 -2.18
C GLY A 79 4.78 8.72 -2.52
N LYS A 80 5.36 8.03 -3.50
CA LYS A 80 4.78 6.82 -4.12
C LYS A 80 5.75 5.64 -4.00
N PRO A 81 5.23 4.41 -3.82
CA PRO A 81 6.08 3.22 -3.76
C PRO A 81 6.82 2.99 -5.08
N GLU A 82 8.05 2.50 -4.97
CA GLU A 82 8.87 2.11 -6.11
C GLU A 82 8.58 0.66 -6.54
N GLY A 83 8.65 0.40 -7.84
CA GLY A 83 8.40 -0.92 -8.44
C GLY A 83 7.31 -0.90 -9.50
N VAL A 84 6.86 -2.09 -9.90
CA VAL A 84 5.77 -2.28 -10.87
C VAL A 84 4.56 -2.87 -10.18
N ARG A 85 3.35 -2.60 -10.70
CA ARG A 85 2.15 -3.30 -10.23
C ARG A 85 2.26 -4.79 -10.57
N LEU A 86 1.82 -5.67 -9.66
CA LEU A 86 1.82 -7.11 -9.91
C LEU A 86 1.02 -7.46 -11.19
N SER A 87 -0.08 -6.74 -11.45
CA SER A 87 -0.87 -6.85 -12.68
C SER A 87 -0.11 -6.53 -13.98
N LYS A 88 1.05 -5.87 -13.87
CA LYS A 88 1.93 -5.51 -14.99
C LYS A 88 3.31 -6.15 -14.90
N SER A 89 3.53 -7.05 -13.94
CA SER A 89 4.79 -7.77 -13.78
C SER A 89 4.97 -8.85 -14.86
N TYR A 90 6.22 -9.19 -15.15
CA TYR A 90 6.56 -10.35 -15.98
C TYR A 90 6.59 -11.62 -15.13
N PRO A 91 6.36 -12.81 -15.73
CA PRO A 91 6.59 -14.08 -15.06
C PRO A 91 8.00 -14.17 -14.48
N GLY A 92 8.11 -14.78 -13.30
CA GLY A 92 9.36 -14.88 -12.56
C GLY A 92 9.20 -14.53 -11.08
N ARG A 93 10.32 -14.58 -10.38
CA ARG A 93 10.37 -14.32 -8.93
C ARG A 93 10.33 -12.82 -8.65
N VAL A 94 9.47 -12.42 -7.73
CA VAL A 94 9.23 -11.02 -7.36
C VAL A 94 9.09 -10.87 -5.84
N ILE A 95 9.43 -9.71 -5.30
CA ILE A 95 9.23 -9.35 -3.89
C ILE A 95 8.14 -8.29 -3.82
N ILE A 96 7.19 -8.44 -2.90
CA ILE A 96 6.19 -7.41 -2.60
C ILE A 96 6.85 -6.29 -1.82
N THR A 97 6.85 -5.08 -2.38
CA THR A 97 7.46 -3.90 -1.74
C THR A 97 6.44 -2.98 -1.09
N ALA A 98 5.23 -2.91 -1.63
CA ALA A 98 4.16 -2.10 -1.08
C ALA A 98 2.79 -2.61 -1.53
N VAL A 99 1.74 -2.29 -0.76
CA VAL A 99 0.36 -2.66 -1.09
C VAL A 99 -0.57 -1.48 -0.91
N ALA A 100 -1.58 -1.39 -1.77
CA ALA A 100 -2.62 -0.38 -1.65
C ALA A 100 -3.43 -0.61 -0.36
N GLU A 101 -3.66 0.46 0.38
CA GLU A 101 -4.46 0.51 1.61
C GLU A 101 -5.97 0.47 1.28
N LEU A 102 -6.37 -0.54 0.49
CA LEU A 102 -7.75 -0.82 0.14
C LEU A 102 -8.19 -2.08 0.87
N LYS A 103 -9.37 -2.05 1.50
CA LYS A 103 -9.92 -3.19 2.25
C LYS A 103 -9.90 -4.50 1.45
N SER A 104 -10.25 -4.46 0.16
CA SER A 104 -10.23 -5.64 -0.71
C SER A 104 -8.82 -6.25 -0.86
N VAL A 105 -7.80 -5.41 -1.02
CA VAL A 105 -6.40 -5.83 -1.14
C VAL A 105 -5.90 -6.37 0.20
N LEU A 106 -6.09 -5.62 1.28
CA LEU A 106 -5.64 -6.01 2.62
C LEU A 106 -6.31 -7.31 3.09
N SER A 107 -7.62 -7.46 2.90
CA SER A 107 -8.34 -8.69 3.27
C SER A 107 -7.90 -9.90 2.44
N PHE A 108 -7.61 -9.72 1.15
CA PHE A 108 -7.11 -10.80 0.29
C PHE A 108 -5.73 -11.28 0.74
N LEU A 109 -4.82 -10.34 1.02
CA LEU A 109 -3.47 -10.65 1.48
C LEU A 109 -3.49 -11.33 2.85
N ALA A 110 -4.27 -10.81 3.80
CA ALA A 110 -4.45 -11.40 5.12
C ALA A 110 -5.01 -12.84 5.05
N SER A 111 -6.02 -13.08 4.22
CA SER A 111 -6.64 -14.42 4.04
C SER A 111 -5.67 -15.43 3.42
N ASN A 112 -4.70 -14.97 2.63
CA ASN A 112 -3.66 -15.81 2.03
C ASN A 112 -2.35 -15.80 2.82
N LYS A 113 -2.29 -15.11 3.98
CA LYS A 113 -1.08 -14.93 4.80
C LYS A 113 0.11 -14.38 4.01
N ILE A 114 -0.17 -13.48 3.08
CA ILE A 114 0.84 -12.75 2.30
C ILE A 114 1.02 -11.38 2.94
N SER A 115 2.27 -10.95 3.09
CA SER A 115 2.68 -9.66 3.63
C SER A 115 3.66 -8.95 2.70
N VAL A 116 3.95 -7.68 2.99
CA VAL A 116 5.10 -7.00 2.39
C VAL A 116 6.40 -7.72 2.72
N ASN A 117 7.37 -7.62 1.82
CA ASN A 117 8.64 -8.36 1.79
C ASN A 117 8.53 -9.85 1.46
N ASP A 118 7.32 -10.42 1.35
CA ASP A 118 7.18 -11.78 0.85
C ASP A 118 7.60 -11.89 -0.61
N THR A 119 8.16 -13.06 -0.94
CA THR A 119 8.52 -13.43 -2.29
C THR A 119 7.39 -14.24 -2.92
N LEU A 120 6.98 -13.86 -4.13
CA LEU A 120 6.08 -14.63 -4.98
C LEU A 120 6.83 -15.11 -6.23
N THR A 121 6.37 -16.21 -6.83
CA THR A 121 6.73 -16.55 -8.21
C THR A 121 5.54 -16.31 -9.11
N VAL A 122 5.61 -15.31 -9.98
CA VAL A 122 4.59 -15.06 -11.00
C VAL A 122 4.67 -16.17 -12.05
N ILE A 123 3.66 -17.04 -12.08
CA ILE A 123 3.61 -18.19 -13.01
C ILE A 123 3.13 -17.71 -14.37
N ARG A 124 1.99 -17.01 -14.41
CA ARG A 124 1.41 -16.48 -15.64
C ARG A 124 0.48 -15.31 -15.36
N ARG A 125 0.25 -14.52 -16.41
CA ARG A 125 -0.76 -13.46 -16.44
C ARG A 125 -1.78 -13.77 -17.53
N ARG A 126 -3.05 -13.63 -17.22
CA ARG A 126 -4.16 -13.65 -18.19
C ARG A 126 -4.90 -12.32 -18.14
N ARG A 127 -5.79 -12.09 -19.10
CA ARG A 127 -6.69 -10.93 -19.02
C ARG A 127 -7.59 -11.12 -17.78
N GLY A 128 -7.54 -10.20 -16.82
CA GLY A 128 -8.33 -10.25 -15.60
C GLY A 128 -7.67 -10.96 -14.40
N ASP A 129 -6.55 -11.68 -14.56
CA ASP A 129 -5.89 -12.34 -13.41
C ASP A 129 -4.37 -12.48 -13.53
N VAL A 130 -3.72 -12.59 -12.37
CA VAL A 130 -2.33 -13.01 -12.21
C VAL A 130 -2.32 -14.29 -11.37
N THR A 131 -1.70 -15.36 -11.87
CA THR A 131 -1.49 -16.59 -11.10
C THR A 131 -0.07 -16.58 -10.54
N VAL A 132 0.06 -16.71 -9.22
CA VAL A 132 1.34 -16.75 -8.51
C VAL A 132 1.50 -18.06 -7.73
N ASP A 133 2.74 -18.50 -7.54
CA ASP A 133 3.09 -19.45 -6.48
C ASP A 133 3.55 -18.68 -5.25
N PHE A 134 3.02 -19.07 -4.09
CA PHE A 134 3.49 -18.63 -2.79
C PHE A 134 3.63 -19.85 -1.88
N ASN A 135 4.87 -20.18 -1.50
CA ASN A 135 5.19 -21.34 -0.66
C ASN A 135 4.59 -22.66 -1.19
N GLY A 136 4.64 -22.87 -2.52
CA GLY A 136 4.11 -24.08 -3.17
C GLY A 136 2.58 -24.09 -3.36
N ARG A 137 1.89 -23.02 -2.98
CA ARG A 137 0.45 -22.83 -3.26
C ARG A 137 0.27 -21.92 -4.46
N GLN A 138 -0.47 -22.39 -5.46
CA GLN A 138 -0.93 -21.54 -6.55
C GLN A 138 -2.13 -20.71 -6.11
N ILE A 139 -2.02 -19.39 -6.29
CA ILE A 139 -3.05 -18.42 -5.94
C ILE A 139 -3.38 -17.63 -7.20
N VAL A 140 -4.67 -17.56 -7.52
CA VAL A 140 -5.19 -16.70 -8.59
C VAL A 140 -5.61 -15.38 -7.97
N ILE A 141 -5.01 -14.29 -8.46
CA ILE A 141 -5.23 -12.92 -7.97
C ILE A 141 -5.93 -12.14 -9.08
N ASP A 142 -7.15 -11.68 -8.81
CA ASP A 142 -7.90 -10.81 -9.73
C ASP A 142 -7.11 -9.53 -10.06
N GLU A 143 -7.25 -9.02 -11.28
CA GLU A 143 -6.53 -7.85 -11.77
C GLU A 143 -6.74 -6.60 -10.90
N SER A 144 -7.92 -6.44 -10.28
CA SER A 144 -8.20 -5.33 -9.35
C SER A 144 -7.33 -5.40 -8.09
N ILE A 145 -7.11 -6.61 -7.57
CA ILE A 145 -6.25 -6.86 -6.39
C ILE A 145 -4.78 -6.78 -6.78
N ALA A 146 -4.39 -7.43 -7.89
CA ALA A 146 -3.02 -7.41 -8.39
C ALA A 146 -2.55 -6.00 -8.77
N SER A 147 -3.47 -5.12 -9.19
CA SER A 147 -3.15 -3.69 -9.43
C SER A 147 -2.90 -2.91 -8.15
N GLY A 148 -3.35 -3.42 -6.99
CA GLY A 148 -3.07 -2.88 -5.67
C GLY A 148 -1.71 -3.29 -5.11
N ILE A 149 -1.06 -4.34 -5.64
CA ILE A 149 0.20 -4.86 -5.13
C ILE A 149 1.36 -4.32 -5.96
N VAL A 150 2.41 -3.81 -5.30
CA VAL A 150 3.64 -3.32 -5.93
C VAL A 150 4.76 -4.31 -5.67
N VAL A 151 5.51 -4.65 -6.71
CA VAL A 151 6.57 -5.64 -6.66
C VAL A 151 7.84 -5.17 -7.37
N ILE A 152 8.97 -5.75 -6.97
CA ILE A 152 10.25 -5.67 -7.70
C ILE A 152 10.68 -7.08 -8.14
N GLY A 153 11.28 -7.19 -9.32
CA GLY A 153 11.84 -8.46 -9.80
C GLY A 153 13.12 -8.80 -9.03
N THR A 154 13.28 -10.07 -8.68
CA THR A 154 14.57 -10.57 -8.21
C THR A 154 15.34 -11.12 -9.40
N ARG A 155 16.61 -10.72 -9.54
CA ARG A 155 17.53 -11.36 -10.50
C ARG A 155 17.71 -12.84 -10.18
#